data_AF-A0A5J5VJF7-F1
#
_entry.id   AF-A0A5J5VJF7-F1
#
_cell.length_a   1.000
_cell.length_b   1.000
_cell.length_c   1.000
_cell.angle_alpha   90.00
_cell.angle_beta   90.00
_cell.angle_gamma   90.00
#
_symmetry.space_group_name_H-M   'P 1'
#
loop_
_entity.id
_entity.type
_entity.pdbx_description
1 polymer ?
#
loop_
_entity_poly.entity_id
_entity_poly.type
_entity_poly.pdbx_seq_one_letter_code
_entity_poly.pdbx_strand_id
1 'polypeptide(L)'
;MVQFDLNSNSATTIHHSKPADTFQLMLSESIHRFFTEYRSGSTDFSHFTSIFSRLLQNLPDPPLEFVWFYSAVTFHSTNKFNSPNPVSSSKDLFQLLVSCSTSCNAGKRISVLAPVIYDLYPLVFDRKELKREVESLLDGIMSYISICCGMEDDGNDDLSSRFGDLLRVWMVDRVGMEGEKRDDLKVFFPLVSEESRRVIRGGCRVRYLAGVVMCQAFLLRLCLKFGYGIPKLELENDLHDCAVQMITGFRSFHFLDIFLRMLLEPVLPVTSPLGHGNEVILRETLYDAVIKMDHAFLGPEGGILLPGRQVKDLALTWSFVADNAIRSVRENGNQTKAISYINAFSESWLLSQLIKWVTSQTGMVDKATSPNVSTPVALISELLAISMLLSFVLTCRDLSTCFNGWSS
;
A
#
# COMPACT_ATOMS: atom_id res chain seq x y z
N MET A 1 -66.64 -2.84 -40.34
CA MET A 1 -66.08 -1.56 -39.85
C MET A 1 -64.67 -1.86 -39.38
N VAL A 2 -63.71 -1.44 -40.21
CA VAL A 2 -62.25 -1.29 -40.02
C VAL A 2 -61.44 -2.46 -39.42
N GLN A 3 -60.63 -3.02 -40.32
CA GLN A 3 -59.49 -3.91 -40.18
C GLN A 3 -58.23 -3.06 -39.93
N PHE A 4 -57.32 -3.48 -39.06
CA PHE A 4 -55.95 -2.97 -39.04
C PHE A 4 -54.94 -4.05 -38.64
N ASP A 5 -53.89 -4.12 -39.44
CA ASP A 5 -52.90 -5.17 -39.57
C ASP A 5 -51.96 -5.31 -38.36
N LEU A 6 -51.72 -6.56 -37.94
CA LEU A 6 -50.57 -6.94 -37.11
C LEU A 6 -49.42 -7.30 -38.04
N ASN A 7 -48.60 -6.30 -38.37
CA ASN A 7 -47.38 -6.52 -39.13
C ASN A 7 -46.25 -6.99 -38.20
N SER A 8 -45.76 -8.20 -38.48
CA SER A 8 -44.55 -8.76 -37.92
C SER A 8 -43.34 -7.91 -38.29
N ASN A 9 -42.47 -7.59 -37.33
CA ASN A 9 -41.07 -7.31 -37.62
C ASN A 9 -40.19 -7.85 -36.49
N SER A 10 -39.39 -8.84 -36.86
CA SER A 10 -38.31 -9.43 -36.10
C SER A 10 -37.26 -8.37 -35.74
N ALA A 11 -37.13 -8.05 -34.45
CA ALA A 11 -35.99 -7.30 -33.95
C ALA A 11 -34.93 -8.30 -33.49
N THR A 12 -33.91 -8.47 -34.33
CA THR A 12 -32.64 -9.14 -34.03
C THR A 12 -32.06 -8.53 -32.77
N THR A 13 -31.97 -9.31 -31.70
CA THR A 13 -31.31 -8.93 -30.45
C THR A 13 -29.81 -8.92 -30.69
N ILE A 14 -29.27 -7.76 -31.07
CA ILE A 14 -27.82 -7.53 -31.08
C ILE A 14 -27.38 -7.51 -29.61
N HIS A 15 -26.77 -8.60 -29.16
CA HIS A 15 -26.01 -8.62 -27.93
C HIS A 15 -24.83 -7.65 -28.08
N HIS A 16 -24.99 -6.42 -27.58
CA HIS A 16 -23.86 -5.54 -27.30
C HIS A 16 -23.02 -6.18 -26.18
N SER A 17 -21.94 -6.87 -26.56
CA SER A 17 -20.88 -7.24 -25.64
C SER A 17 -20.28 -5.96 -25.02
N LYS A 18 -20.03 -6.01 -23.70
CA LYS A 18 -19.57 -4.91 -22.86
C LYS A 18 -18.32 -4.19 -23.42
N PRO A 19 -18.19 -2.85 -23.22
CA PRO A 19 -16.99 -2.09 -23.62
C PRO A 19 -15.70 -2.45 -22.84
N ALA A 20 -15.80 -3.11 -21.70
CA ALA A 20 -14.65 -3.48 -20.86
C ALA A 20 -13.70 -4.49 -21.55
N ASP A 21 -14.26 -5.43 -22.32
CA ASP A 21 -13.49 -6.50 -22.96
C ASP A 21 -12.62 -5.98 -24.12
N THR A 22 -13.10 -4.97 -24.85
CA THR A 22 -12.38 -4.34 -25.97
C THR A 22 -11.15 -3.56 -25.51
N PHE A 23 -11.26 -2.84 -24.39
CA PHE A 23 -10.16 -2.04 -23.82
C PHE A 23 -9.03 -2.93 -23.29
N GLN A 24 -9.37 -4.04 -22.64
CA GLN A 24 -8.38 -4.99 -22.16
C GLN A 24 -7.66 -5.69 -23.31
N LEU A 25 -8.38 -6.06 -24.38
CA LEU A 25 -7.80 -6.65 -25.59
C LEU A 25 -6.82 -5.67 -26.27
N MET A 26 -7.22 -4.41 -26.43
CA MET A 26 -6.37 -3.37 -27.04
C MET A 26 -5.06 -3.19 -26.28
N LEU A 27 -5.11 -3.14 -24.94
CA LEU A 27 -3.91 -3.04 -24.12
C LEU A 27 -3.02 -4.27 -24.26
N SER A 28 -3.61 -5.47 -24.23
CA SER A 28 -2.84 -6.72 -24.38
C SER A 28 -2.09 -6.77 -25.71
N GLU A 29 -2.76 -6.40 -26.80
CA GLU A 29 -2.13 -6.33 -28.13
C GLU A 29 -1.04 -5.26 -28.18
N SER A 30 -1.30 -4.09 -27.58
CA SER A 30 -0.32 -3.01 -27.52
C SER A 30 0.95 -3.40 -26.75
N ILE A 31 0.80 -4.10 -25.63
CA ILE A 31 1.93 -4.63 -24.85
C ILE A 31 2.73 -5.65 -25.68
N HIS A 32 2.05 -6.60 -26.34
CA HIS A 32 2.72 -7.61 -27.16
C HIS A 32 3.52 -6.96 -28.31
N ARG A 33 2.89 -5.99 -28.97
CA ARG A 33 3.50 -5.26 -30.08
C ARG A 33 4.66 -4.38 -29.62
N PHE A 34 4.53 -3.72 -28.47
CA PHE A 34 5.63 -2.97 -27.84
C PHE A 34 6.86 -3.85 -27.62
N PHE A 35 6.70 -5.05 -27.02
CA PHE A 35 7.83 -5.95 -26.81
C PHE A 35 8.47 -6.42 -28.11
N THR A 36 7.66 -6.66 -29.15
CA THR A 36 8.15 -7.08 -30.46
C THR A 36 8.99 -5.98 -31.11
N GLU A 37 8.48 -4.76 -31.12
CA GLU A 37 9.16 -3.60 -31.70
C GLU A 37 10.42 -3.24 -30.89
N TYR A 38 10.34 -3.25 -29.56
CA TYR A 38 11.49 -2.99 -28.69
C TYR A 38 12.62 -4.03 -28.91
N ARG A 39 12.29 -5.32 -28.96
CA ARG A 39 13.28 -6.39 -29.22
C ARG A 39 13.91 -6.30 -30.62
N SER A 40 13.20 -5.70 -31.58
CA SER A 40 13.75 -5.42 -32.91
C SER A 40 14.71 -4.22 -32.94
N GLY A 41 14.90 -3.54 -31.80
CA GLY A 41 15.76 -2.36 -31.67
C GLY A 41 15.05 -1.04 -31.98
N SER A 42 13.71 -1.02 -32.05
CA SER A 42 12.96 0.22 -32.24
C SER A 42 13.12 1.14 -31.03
N THR A 43 13.33 2.42 -31.28
CA THR A 43 13.36 3.48 -30.25
C THR A 43 12.23 4.49 -30.43
N ASP A 44 11.50 4.42 -31.54
CA ASP A 44 10.36 5.29 -31.80
C ASP A 44 9.05 4.55 -31.53
N PHE A 45 8.35 4.99 -30.49
CA PHE A 45 7.06 4.46 -30.09
C PHE A 45 5.96 5.52 -30.16
N SER A 46 6.16 6.58 -30.95
CA SER A 46 5.24 7.72 -31.09
C SER A 46 3.81 7.32 -31.46
N HIS A 47 3.63 6.23 -32.21
CA HIS A 47 2.30 5.71 -32.56
C HIS A 47 1.52 5.23 -31.32
N PHE A 48 2.15 4.53 -30.38
CA PHE A 48 1.54 4.18 -29.10
C PHE A 48 1.22 5.44 -28.29
N THR A 49 2.19 6.36 -28.17
CA THR A 49 2.00 7.64 -27.45
C THR A 49 0.81 8.42 -28.01
N SER A 50 0.67 8.53 -29.34
CA SER A 50 -0.44 9.23 -29.99
C SER A 50 -1.81 8.58 -29.67
N ILE A 51 -1.90 7.25 -29.80
CA ILE A 51 -3.14 6.51 -29.55
C ILE A 51 -3.56 6.66 -28.08
N PHE A 52 -2.65 6.38 -27.15
CA PHE A 52 -2.97 6.39 -25.72
C PHE A 52 -3.13 7.81 -25.17
N SER A 53 -2.41 8.82 -25.68
CA SER A 53 -2.65 10.22 -25.31
C SER A 53 -4.08 10.65 -25.65
N ARG A 54 -4.55 10.33 -26.86
CA ARG A 54 -5.93 10.64 -27.26
C ARG A 54 -6.94 9.88 -26.40
N LEU A 55 -6.64 8.63 -26.06
CA LEU A 55 -7.51 7.82 -25.21
C LEU A 55 -7.64 8.39 -23.80
N LEU A 56 -6.52 8.76 -23.17
CA LEU A 56 -6.49 9.37 -21.84
C LEU A 56 -7.21 10.73 -21.81
N GLN A 57 -7.11 11.54 -22.88
CA GLN A 57 -7.83 12.81 -22.97
C GLN A 57 -9.35 12.66 -23.08
N ASN A 58 -9.82 11.53 -23.61
CA ASN A 58 -11.25 11.27 -23.81
C ASN A 58 -11.89 10.46 -22.67
N LEU A 59 -11.09 9.94 -21.73
CA LEU A 59 -11.57 9.17 -20.59
C LEU A 59 -11.46 10.02 -19.32
N PRO A 60 -12.57 10.36 -18.64
CA PRO A 60 -12.53 11.16 -17.43
C PRO A 60 -11.89 10.42 -16.24
N ASP A 61 -11.99 9.09 -16.17
CA ASP A 61 -11.29 8.27 -15.18
C ASP A 61 -10.64 7.06 -15.88
N PRO A 62 -9.47 7.25 -16.51
CA PRO A 62 -8.83 6.20 -17.27
C PRO A 62 -8.40 5.01 -16.38
N PRO A 63 -8.40 3.77 -16.91
CA PRO A 63 -7.80 2.64 -16.22
C PRO A 63 -6.34 2.91 -15.87
N LEU A 64 -5.92 2.47 -14.67
CA LEU A 64 -4.55 2.64 -14.17
C LEU A 64 -3.52 2.10 -15.18
N GLU A 65 -3.86 0.97 -15.78
CA GLU A 65 -3.06 0.24 -16.75
C GLU A 65 -2.76 1.07 -18.00
N PHE A 66 -3.69 1.91 -18.44
CA PHE A 66 -3.51 2.77 -19.62
C PHE A 66 -2.55 3.91 -19.32
N VAL A 67 -2.67 4.51 -18.13
CA VAL A 67 -1.74 5.53 -17.67
C VAL A 67 -0.33 4.94 -17.56
N TRP A 68 -0.20 3.74 -16.99
CA TRP A 68 1.08 3.05 -16.85
C TRP A 68 1.71 2.68 -18.19
N PHE A 69 0.94 2.14 -19.14
CA PHE A 69 1.46 1.79 -20.45
C PHE A 69 1.90 3.05 -21.22
N TYR A 70 1.04 4.07 -21.27
CA TYR A 70 1.34 5.34 -21.92
C TYR A 70 2.62 6.01 -21.38
N SER A 71 2.73 6.09 -20.06
CA SER A 71 3.89 6.68 -19.40
C SER A 71 5.15 5.86 -19.60
N ALA A 72 5.09 4.52 -19.56
CA ALA A 72 6.22 3.66 -19.85
C ALA A 72 6.75 3.89 -21.27
N VAL A 73 5.86 3.85 -22.26
CA VAL A 73 6.25 4.01 -23.67
C VAL A 73 6.82 5.40 -23.94
N THR A 74 6.21 6.44 -23.37
CA THR A 74 6.73 7.81 -23.45
C THR A 74 8.11 7.91 -22.82
N PHE A 75 8.31 7.29 -21.66
CA PHE A 75 9.58 7.27 -20.93
C PHE A 75 10.69 6.51 -21.67
N HIS A 76 10.37 5.38 -22.32
CA HIS A 76 11.35 4.66 -23.14
C HIS A 76 11.67 5.39 -24.46
N SER A 77 10.72 6.16 -25.01
CA SER A 77 10.93 6.94 -26.24
C SER A 77 11.87 8.14 -26.03
N THR A 78 11.93 8.71 -24.82
CA THR A 78 12.78 9.87 -24.51
C THR A 78 14.24 9.51 -24.20
N ASN A 79 14.63 8.25 -24.44
CA ASN A 79 16.00 7.74 -24.44
C ASN A 79 16.81 8.04 -23.16
N LYS A 80 16.34 7.47 -22.04
CA LYS A 80 16.94 7.55 -20.69
C LYS A 80 18.46 7.32 -20.65
N PHE A 81 19.00 6.43 -21.48
CA PHE A 81 20.41 6.00 -21.40
C PHE A 81 21.44 7.10 -21.72
N ASN A 82 21.00 8.19 -22.36
CA ASN A 82 21.88 9.31 -22.71
C ASN A 82 21.56 10.60 -21.94
N SER A 83 20.64 10.57 -20.97
CA SER A 83 20.34 11.76 -20.16
C SER A 83 21.47 12.02 -19.16
N PRO A 84 22.15 13.18 -19.22
CA PRO A 84 23.18 13.53 -18.26
C PRO A 84 22.63 13.78 -16.84
N ASN A 85 21.32 13.99 -16.69
CA ASN A 85 20.65 14.11 -15.39
C ASN A 85 19.47 13.11 -15.27
N PRO A 86 19.68 11.94 -14.63
CA PRO A 86 18.62 10.95 -14.48
C PRO A 86 17.47 11.43 -13.57
N VAL A 87 17.72 12.37 -12.64
CA VAL A 87 16.66 12.94 -11.78
C VAL A 87 15.69 13.78 -12.59
N SER A 88 16.17 14.48 -13.63
CA SER A 88 15.30 15.24 -14.54
C SER A 88 14.29 14.31 -15.22
N SER A 89 14.73 13.15 -15.70
CA SER A 89 13.84 12.17 -16.33
C SER A 89 12.80 11.64 -15.34
N SER A 90 13.17 11.37 -14.09
CA SER A 90 12.22 10.99 -13.04
C SER A 90 11.21 12.11 -12.72
N LYS A 91 11.65 13.38 -12.75
CA LYS A 91 10.79 14.55 -12.55
C LYS A 91 9.79 14.72 -13.69
N ASP A 92 10.23 14.57 -14.94
CA ASP A 92 9.36 14.64 -16.11
C ASP A 92 8.33 13.50 -16.07
N LEU A 93 8.75 12.30 -15.65
CA LEU A 93 7.85 11.16 -15.43
C LEU A 93 6.82 11.46 -14.33
N PHE A 94 7.25 12.02 -13.20
CA PHE A 94 6.33 12.42 -12.13
C PHE A 94 5.27 13.40 -12.66
N GLN A 95 5.69 14.44 -13.39
CA GLN A 95 4.77 15.42 -13.98
C GLN A 95 3.79 14.78 -14.95
N LEU A 96 4.27 13.89 -15.83
CA LEU A 96 3.43 13.14 -16.77
C LEU A 96 2.35 12.33 -16.05
N LEU A 97 2.74 11.55 -15.02
CA LEU A 97 1.81 10.72 -14.25
C LEU A 97 0.78 11.56 -13.49
N VAL A 98 1.20 12.68 -12.91
CA VAL A 98 0.29 13.63 -12.25
C VAL A 98 -0.71 14.20 -13.24
N SER A 99 -0.27 14.67 -14.40
CA SER A 99 -1.13 15.23 -15.45
C SER A 99 -2.16 14.21 -15.95
N CYS A 100 -1.74 12.97 -16.20
CA CYS A 100 -2.60 11.90 -16.69
C CYS A 100 -3.63 11.38 -15.68
N SER A 101 -3.48 11.71 -14.39
CA SER A 101 -4.35 11.21 -13.31
C SER A 101 -5.14 12.30 -12.59
N THR A 102 -5.07 13.56 -13.05
CA THR A 102 -5.73 14.71 -12.40
C THR A 102 -7.21 14.51 -12.11
N SER A 103 -7.94 13.84 -13.01
CA SER A 103 -9.36 13.55 -12.91
C SER A 103 -9.70 12.22 -12.22
N CYS A 104 -8.70 11.42 -11.86
CA CYS A 104 -8.87 10.14 -11.18
C CYS A 104 -9.12 10.30 -9.68
N ASN A 105 -9.68 9.26 -9.06
CA ASN A 105 -9.77 9.17 -7.60
C ASN A 105 -8.38 9.15 -6.92
N ALA A 106 -8.34 9.51 -5.63
CA ALA A 106 -7.09 9.62 -4.86
C ALA A 106 -6.24 8.33 -4.89
N GLY A 107 -6.89 7.16 -4.77
CA GLY A 107 -6.21 5.87 -4.82
C GLY A 107 -5.47 5.65 -6.14
N LYS A 108 -6.13 5.93 -7.28
CA LYS A 108 -5.50 5.88 -8.61
C LYS A 108 -4.36 6.90 -8.74
N ARG A 109 -4.58 8.15 -8.31
CA ARG A 109 -3.58 9.23 -8.33
C ARG A 109 -2.30 8.90 -7.58
N ILE A 110 -2.40 8.15 -6.49
CA ILE A 110 -1.22 7.68 -5.74
C ILE A 110 -0.63 6.43 -6.39
N SER A 111 -1.46 5.49 -6.82
CA SER A 111 -1.02 4.25 -7.47
C SER A 111 -0.23 4.49 -8.76
N VAL A 112 -0.57 5.53 -9.54
CA VAL A 112 0.18 5.90 -10.75
C VAL A 112 1.63 6.25 -10.46
N LEU A 113 2.00 6.59 -9.23
CA LEU A 113 3.36 7.01 -8.88
C LEU A 113 4.35 5.85 -8.71
N ALA A 114 3.90 4.59 -8.72
CA ALA A 114 4.79 3.44 -8.54
C ALA A 114 6.02 3.45 -9.49
N PRO A 115 5.88 3.75 -10.79
CA PRO A 115 7.02 3.79 -11.70
C PRO A 115 8.07 4.86 -11.35
N VAL A 116 7.67 6.04 -10.89
CA VAL A 116 8.65 7.06 -10.49
C VAL A 116 9.37 6.63 -9.21
N ILE A 117 8.70 6.00 -8.25
CA ILE A 117 9.36 5.48 -7.05
C ILE A 117 10.35 4.37 -7.40
N TYR A 118 9.98 3.48 -8.31
CA TYR A 118 10.87 2.45 -8.86
C TYR A 118 12.10 3.07 -9.55
N ASP A 119 11.91 4.15 -10.31
CA ASP A 119 12.99 4.84 -11.00
C ASP A 119 13.96 5.56 -10.04
N LEU A 120 13.44 6.12 -8.95
CA LEU A 120 14.23 6.80 -7.92
C LEU A 120 15.00 5.86 -7.00
N TYR A 121 14.53 4.62 -6.82
CA TYR A 121 15.15 3.63 -5.95
C TYR A 121 16.68 3.49 -6.17
N PRO A 122 17.19 3.19 -7.37
CA PRO A 122 18.64 3.09 -7.59
C PRO A 122 19.36 4.42 -7.38
N LEU A 123 18.72 5.57 -7.62
CA LEU A 123 19.37 6.88 -7.44
C LEU A 123 19.66 7.19 -5.97
N VAL A 124 18.80 6.72 -5.05
CA VAL A 124 19.00 6.87 -3.60
C VAL A 124 20.24 6.13 -3.11
N PHE A 125 20.48 4.92 -3.62
CA PHE A 125 21.52 4.02 -3.12
C PHE A 125 22.82 4.05 -3.94
N ASP A 126 22.74 4.26 -5.26
CA ASP A 126 23.87 4.11 -6.18
C ASP A 126 24.53 5.44 -6.61
N ARG A 127 23.90 6.60 -6.33
CA ARG A 127 24.32 7.93 -6.82
C ARG A 127 24.31 8.98 -5.71
N LYS A 128 25.38 9.02 -4.91
CA LYS A 128 25.48 9.90 -3.74
C LYS A 128 25.43 11.39 -4.10
N GLU A 129 25.91 11.75 -5.29
CA GLU A 129 26.01 13.13 -5.77
C GLU A 129 24.63 13.75 -6.02
N LEU A 130 23.63 12.92 -6.34
CA LEU A 130 22.28 13.35 -6.71
C LEU A 130 21.31 13.39 -5.52
N LYS A 131 21.76 13.05 -4.31
CA LYS A 131 20.89 12.89 -3.13
C LYS A 131 20.00 14.10 -2.83
N ARG A 132 20.51 15.32 -2.95
CA ARG A 132 19.73 16.55 -2.70
C ARG A 132 18.62 16.75 -3.74
N GLU A 133 18.92 16.47 -5.02
CA GLU A 133 17.92 16.58 -6.10
C GLU A 133 16.85 15.49 -5.94
N VAL A 134 17.26 14.26 -5.62
CA VAL A 134 16.35 13.14 -5.35
C VAL A 134 15.49 13.42 -4.11
N GLU A 135 16.07 13.97 -3.03
CA GLU A 135 15.33 14.35 -1.83
C GLU A 135 14.27 15.42 -2.15
N SER A 136 14.63 16.46 -2.90
CA SER A 136 13.69 17.51 -3.32
C SER A 136 12.52 16.94 -4.14
N LEU A 137 12.79 16.01 -5.06
CA LEU A 137 11.75 15.36 -5.84
C LEU A 137 10.86 14.47 -4.96
N LEU A 138 11.44 13.71 -4.03
CA LEU A 138 10.67 12.89 -3.08
C LEU A 138 9.82 13.75 -2.15
N ASP A 139 10.30 14.90 -1.68
CA ASP A 139 9.50 15.84 -0.89
C ASP A 139 8.27 16.34 -1.67
N GLY A 140 8.46 16.63 -2.97
CA GLY A 140 7.35 16.95 -3.88
C GLY A 140 6.35 15.80 -4.03
N ILE A 141 6.85 14.56 -4.14
CA ILE A 141 6.00 13.36 -4.20
C ILE A 141 5.24 13.14 -2.89
N MET A 142 5.88 13.29 -1.72
CA MET A 142 5.21 13.14 -0.42
C MET A 142 4.13 14.20 -0.23
N SER A 143 4.41 15.44 -0.62
CA SER A 143 3.44 16.52 -0.60
C SER A 143 2.24 16.19 -1.49
N TYR A 144 2.47 15.70 -2.71
CA TYR A 144 1.40 15.28 -3.60
C TYR A 144 0.56 14.12 -3.04
N ILE A 145 1.21 13.11 -2.45
CA ILE A 145 0.51 11.99 -1.78
C ILE A 145 -0.38 12.52 -0.65
N SER A 146 0.16 13.38 0.22
CA SER A 146 -0.61 13.98 1.32
C SER A 146 -1.82 14.78 0.84
N ILE A 147 -1.66 15.56 -0.24
CA ILE A 147 -2.77 16.29 -0.87
C ILE A 147 -3.84 15.32 -1.41
N CYS A 148 -3.43 14.22 -2.03
CA CYS A 148 -4.37 13.22 -2.55
C CYS A 148 -5.16 12.54 -1.43
N CYS A 149 -4.54 12.26 -0.29
CA CYS A 149 -5.21 11.62 0.84
C CYS A 149 -6.32 12.47 1.49
N GLY A 150 -6.29 13.80 1.33
CA GLY A 150 -7.36 14.69 1.80
C GLY A 150 -8.62 14.66 0.93
N MET A 151 -8.61 13.94 -0.19
CA MET A 151 -9.68 13.87 -1.19
C MET A 151 -10.30 12.46 -1.18
N GLU A 152 -11.11 12.13 -0.16
CA GLU A 152 -11.74 10.81 -0.08
C GLU A 152 -12.86 10.64 -1.12
N ASP A 153 -12.84 9.52 -1.83
CA ASP A 153 -13.91 9.08 -2.74
C ASP A 153 -14.02 7.54 -2.74
N ASP A 154 -15.24 7.02 -2.93
CA ASP A 154 -15.59 5.61 -2.77
C ASP A 154 -15.20 4.70 -3.98
N GLY A 155 -14.15 5.05 -4.72
CA GLY A 155 -13.66 4.27 -5.86
C GLY A 155 -13.25 2.83 -5.49
N ASN A 156 -13.98 1.85 -6.02
CA ASN A 156 -13.75 0.41 -5.83
C ASN A 156 -13.15 -0.26 -7.07
N ASP A 157 -12.09 0.33 -7.63
CA ASP A 157 -11.41 -0.23 -8.80
C ASP A 157 -10.51 -1.41 -8.40
N ASP A 158 -10.68 -2.54 -9.09
CA ASP A 158 -9.79 -3.69 -9.00
C ASP A 158 -8.65 -3.56 -10.03
N LEU A 159 -7.45 -4.02 -9.68
CA LEU A 159 -6.37 -4.14 -10.65
C LEU A 159 -6.69 -5.25 -11.66
N SER A 160 -6.37 -4.98 -12.92
CA SER A 160 -6.44 -5.98 -13.97
C SER A 160 -5.51 -7.15 -13.69
N SER A 161 -5.94 -8.36 -14.06
CA SER A 161 -5.10 -9.57 -14.06
C SER A 161 -3.84 -9.44 -14.93
N ARG A 162 -3.78 -8.44 -15.81
CA ARG A 162 -2.65 -8.12 -16.70
C ARG A 162 -1.63 -7.16 -16.11
N PHE A 163 -1.78 -6.74 -14.87
CA PHE A 163 -0.85 -5.82 -14.19
C PHE A 163 0.60 -6.30 -14.23
N GLY A 164 0.84 -7.62 -14.12
CA GLY A 164 2.19 -8.19 -14.19
C GLY A 164 2.90 -7.95 -15.54
N ASP A 165 2.16 -7.92 -16.64
CA ASP A 165 2.73 -7.66 -17.97
C ASP A 165 3.22 -6.21 -18.09
N LEU A 166 2.56 -5.27 -17.41
CA LEU A 166 2.98 -3.86 -17.38
C LEU A 166 4.28 -3.63 -16.60
N LEU A 167 4.51 -4.39 -15.53
CA LEU A 167 5.80 -4.34 -14.82
C LEU A 167 6.95 -4.67 -15.78
N ARG A 168 6.74 -5.65 -16.67
CA ARG A 168 7.73 -6.05 -17.66
C ARG A 168 7.95 -4.98 -18.73
N VAL A 169 6.91 -4.22 -19.10
CA VAL A 169 7.04 -3.07 -20.01
C VAL A 169 8.01 -2.05 -19.41
N TRP A 170 7.84 -1.70 -18.13
CA TRP A 170 8.74 -0.79 -17.41
C TRP A 170 10.17 -1.32 -17.21
N MET A 171 10.33 -2.64 -17.19
CA MET A 171 11.59 -3.31 -16.94
C MET A 171 12.25 -3.84 -18.22
N VAL A 172 11.76 -3.42 -19.40
CA VAL A 172 12.17 -3.94 -20.70
C VAL A 172 13.68 -3.73 -20.97
N ASP A 173 14.28 -2.66 -20.44
CA ASP A 173 15.71 -2.41 -20.60
C ASP A 173 16.60 -3.29 -19.69
N ARG A 174 16.03 -3.95 -18.68
CA ARG A 174 16.77 -4.75 -17.69
C ARG A 174 16.86 -6.23 -18.06
N VAL A 175 17.04 -6.53 -19.35
CA VAL A 175 17.19 -7.88 -19.88
C VAL A 175 18.63 -8.35 -19.67
N GLY A 176 18.87 -9.08 -18.59
CA GLY A 176 20.20 -9.62 -18.28
C GLY A 176 20.21 -10.85 -17.37
N MET A 177 19.06 -11.48 -17.10
CA MET A 177 18.97 -12.70 -16.29
C MET A 177 17.92 -13.64 -16.90
N GLU A 178 18.07 -13.98 -18.17
CA GLU A 178 17.34 -15.13 -18.74
C GLU A 178 17.92 -16.40 -18.11
N GLY A 179 17.24 -16.93 -17.09
CA GLY A 179 17.63 -18.21 -16.45
C GLY A 179 17.09 -18.39 -15.03
N GLU A 180 16.96 -17.31 -14.26
CA GLU A 180 16.30 -17.35 -12.95
C GLU A 180 14.85 -16.87 -13.07
N LYS A 181 13.93 -17.44 -12.29
CA LYS A 181 12.58 -16.90 -12.12
C LYS A 181 12.70 -15.50 -11.50
N ARG A 182 12.88 -14.48 -12.34
CA ARG A 182 12.93 -13.08 -11.93
C ARG A 182 11.61 -12.73 -11.27
N ASP A 183 11.68 -12.33 -10.01
CA ASP A 183 10.51 -11.82 -9.31
C ASP A 183 10.29 -10.34 -9.67
N ASP A 184 9.53 -10.13 -10.74
CA ASP A 184 9.22 -8.81 -11.30
C ASP A 184 8.68 -7.84 -10.23
N LEU A 185 7.84 -8.32 -9.32
CA LEU A 185 7.30 -7.54 -8.22
C LEU A 185 8.36 -7.15 -7.20
N LYS A 186 9.32 -8.04 -6.89
CA LYS A 186 10.42 -7.72 -5.97
C LYS A 186 11.37 -6.68 -6.54
N VAL A 187 11.58 -6.70 -7.86
CA VAL A 187 12.42 -5.69 -8.54
C VAL A 187 11.71 -4.33 -8.58
N PHE A 188 10.40 -4.31 -8.80
CA PHE A 188 9.63 -3.06 -8.90
C PHE A 188 9.27 -2.45 -7.54
N PHE A 189 8.98 -3.31 -6.54
CA PHE A 189 8.64 -2.96 -5.16
C PHE A 189 9.66 -3.53 -4.15
N PRO A 190 10.95 -3.11 -4.19
CA PRO A 190 11.99 -3.66 -3.33
C PRO A 190 11.82 -3.34 -1.85
N LEU A 191 11.22 -2.20 -1.50
CA LEU A 191 11.06 -1.76 -0.10
C LEU A 191 9.72 -2.17 0.52
N VAL A 192 9.08 -3.21 0.00
CA VAL A 192 7.80 -3.71 0.52
C VAL A 192 7.93 -5.17 0.91
N SER A 193 7.14 -5.65 1.88
CA SER A 193 7.11 -7.04 2.31
C SER A 193 6.76 -8.03 1.20
N GLU A 194 7.17 -9.28 1.39
CA GLU A 194 6.76 -10.38 0.52
C GLU A 194 5.26 -10.66 0.62
N GLU A 195 4.66 -10.50 1.81
CA GLU A 195 3.22 -10.60 2.00
C GLU A 195 2.48 -9.64 1.06
N SER A 196 2.90 -8.38 1.01
CA SER A 196 2.25 -7.38 0.18
C SER A 196 2.41 -7.67 -1.32
N ARG A 197 3.60 -8.10 -1.74
CA ARG A 197 3.83 -8.53 -3.13
C ARG A 197 2.95 -9.72 -3.52
N ARG A 198 2.74 -10.67 -2.61
CA ARG A 198 1.82 -11.80 -2.84
C ARG A 198 0.37 -11.34 -3.03
N VAL A 199 -0.08 -10.34 -2.26
CA VAL A 199 -1.43 -9.75 -2.44
C VAL A 199 -1.56 -9.09 -3.80
N ILE A 200 -0.56 -8.32 -4.25
CA ILE A 200 -0.55 -7.71 -5.60
C ILE A 200 -0.61 -8.80 -6.67
N ARG A 201 0.19 -9.87 -6.53
CA ARG A 201 0.23 -10.99 -7.48
C ARG A 201 -1.13 -11.69 -7.63
N GLY A 202 -1.91 -11.75 -6.54
CA GLY A 202 -3.24 -12.33 -6.53
C GLY A 202 -4.35 -11.46 -7.15
N GLY A 203 -4.01 -10.23 -7.58
CA GLY A 203 -4.99 -9.21 -7.94
C GLY A 203 -5.47 -8.49 -6.68
N CYS A 204 -5.18 -7.20 -6.57
CA CYS A 204 -5.60 -6.39 -5.44
C CYS A 204 -6.36 -5.14 -5.91
N ARG A 205 -7.01 -4.45 -4.97
CA ARG A 205 -7.67 -3.17 -5.26
C ARG A 205 -6.64 -2.08 -5.52
N VAL A 206 -6.99 -1.10 -6.35
CA VAL A 206 -6.13 0.06 -6.61
C VAL A 206 -5.79 0.79 -5.31
N ARG A 207 -6.71 0.87 -4.34
CA ARG A 207 -6.41 1.48 -3.03
C ARG A 207 -5.36 0.72 -2.22
N TYR A 208 -5.31 -0.61 -2.35
CA TYR A 208 -4.26 -1.41 -1.72
C TYR A 208 -2.91 -1.09 -2.36
N LEU A 209 -2.85 -1.03 -3.70
CA LEU A 209 -1.65 -0.62 -4.42
C LEU A 209 -1.22 0.81 -4.04
N ALA A 210 -2.16 1.74 -3.83
CA ALA A 210 -1.85 3.07 -3.33
C ALA A 210 -1.12 3.00 -1.99
N GLY A 211 -1.60 2.19 -1.05
CA GLY A 211 -0.92 1.94 0.23
C GLY A 211 0.49 1.37 0.06
N VAL A 212 0.68 0.43 -0.87
CA VAL A 212 2.00 -0.13 -1.23
C VAL A 212 2.94 0.97 -1.74
N VAL A 213 2.46 1.84 -2.65
CA VAL A 213 3.25 2.94 -3.21
C VAL A 213 3.62 3.95 -2.13
N MET A 214 2.69 4.28 -1.22
CA MET A 214 2.97 5.13 -0.06
C MET A 214 4.05 4.52 0.83
N CYS A 215 3.96 3.23 1.15
CA CYS A 215 4.96 2.53 1.96
C CYS A 215 6.34 2.55 1.32
N GLN A 216 6.42 2.27 0.02
CA GLN A 216 7.69 2.28 -0.70
C GLN A 216 8.30 3.68 -0.75
N ALA A 217 7.49 4.71 -1.03
CA ALA A 217 7.93 6.09 -1.04
C ALA A 217 8.41 6.53 0.35
N PHE A 218 7.61 6.26 1.39
CA PHE A 218 7.90 6.54 2.80
C PHE A 218 9.25 5.95 3.23
N LEU A 219 9.45 4.65 3.00
CA LEU A 219 10.71 3.99 3.37
C LEU A 219 11.89 4.52 2.55
N LEU A 220 11.70 4.78 1.25
CA LEU A 220 12.75 5.34 0.39
C LEU A 220 13.22 6.71 0.90
N ARG A 221 12.27 7.56 1.33
CA ARG A 221 12.55 8.89 1.88
C ARG A 221 13.31 8.84 3.20
N LEU A 222 12.98 7.90 4.08
CA LEU A 222 13.72 7.70 5.33
C LEU A 222 15.12 7.13 5.08
N CYS A 223 15.26 6.21 4.12
CA CYS A 223 16.56 5.66 3.73
C CYS A 223 17.56 6.75 3.29
N LEU A 224 17.09 7.82 2.65
CA LEU A 224 17.95 8.94 2.25
C LEU A 224 18.65 9.63 3.41
N LYS A 225 18.04 9.68 4.60
CA LYS A 225 18.59 10.38 5.78
C LYS A 225 19.92 9.78 6.26
N PHE A 226 20.08 8.46 6.12
CA PHE A 226 21.33 7.76 6.44
C PHE A 226 22.50 8.15 5.52
N GLY A 227 22.19 8.80 4.39
CA GLY A 227 23.16 9.15 3.38
C GLY A 227 24.01 10.39 3.65
N TYR A 228 23.73 11.15 4.72
CA TYR A 228 24.29 12.49 4.96
C TYR A 228 25.41 12.57 6.00
N GLY A 229 25.77 11.46 6.65
CA GLY A 229 26.84 11.46 7.67
C GLY A 229 26.48 12.23 8.95
N ILE A 230 25.18 12.36 9.23
CA ILE A 230 24.62 13.05 10.39
C ILE A 230 24.96 12.24 11.66
N PRO A 231 25.30 12.89 12.80
CA PRO A 231 25.45 12.21 14.08
C PRO A 231 24.21 11.38 14.45
N LYS A 232 24.42 10.22 15.08
CA LYS A 232 23.34 9.25 15.36
C LYS A 232 22.11 9.87 16.05
N LEU A 233 22.30 10.69 17.08
CA LEU A 233 21.20 11.29 17.83
C LEU A 233 20.37 12.27 16.98
N GLU A 234 21.05 13.09 16.17
CA GLU A 234 20.39 14.03 15.27
C GLU A 234 19.64 13.28 14.15
N LEU A 235 20.25 12.21 13.62
CA LEU A 235 19.61 11.32 12.65
C LEU A 235 18.34 10.66 13.23
N GLU A 236 18.37 10.19 14.47
CA GLU A 236 17.20 9.56 15.12
C GLU A 236 16.04 10.55 15.27
N ASN A 237 16.33 11.79 15.67
CA ASN A 237 15.32 12.85 15.78
C ASN A 237 14.76 13.23 14.40
N ASP A 238 15.64 13.45 13.41
CA ASP A 238 15.23 13.77 12.04
C ASP A 238 14.38 12.67 11.41
N LEU A 239 14.74 11.41 11.62
CA LEU A 239 13.96 10.25 11.16
C LEU A 239 12.60 10.21 11.86
N HIS A 240 12.56 10.47 13.17
CA HIS A 240 11.33 10.46 13.94
C HIS A 240 10.37 11.53 13.44
N ASP A 241 10.84 12.77 13.35
CA ASP A 241 10.01 13.91 12.93
C ASP A 241 9.54 13.76 11.49
N CYS A 242 10.41 13.27 10.60
CA CYS A 242 10.06 12.96 9.21
C CYS A 242 9.00 11.85 9.13
N ALA A 243 9.14 10.78 9.92
CA ALA A 243 8.17 9.70 9.96
C ALA A 243 6.81 10.17 10.48
N VAL A 244 6.78 10.89 11.62
CA VAL A 244 5.55 11.43 12.20
C VAL A 244 4.85 12.38 11.23
N GLN A 245 5.60 13.29 10.58
CA GLN A 245 5.05 14.22 9.59
C GLN A 245 4.42 13.47 8.41
N MET A 246 5.10 12.48 7.83
CA MET A 246 4.57 11.73 6.70
C MET A 246 3.34 10.89 7.08
N ILE A 247 3.37 10.17 8.21
CA ILE A 247 2.23 9.35 8.64
C ILE A 247 1.01 10.26 8.91
N THR A 248 1.21 11.39 9.59
CA THR A 248 0.17 12.39 9.87
C THR A 248 -0.36 13.05 8.59
N GLY A 249 0.49 13.21 7.58
CA GLY A 249 0.12 13.78 6.28
C GLY A 249 -0.62 12.78 5.38
N PHE A 250 -0.32 11.49 5.47
CA PHE A 250 -0.92 10.47 4.62
C PHE A 250 -2.30 10.04 5.10
N ARG A 251 -2.54 9.95 6.41
CA ARG A 251 -3.85 9.58 7.00
C ARG A 251 -4.56 8.43 6.27
N SER A 252 -3.80 7.43 5.80
CA SER A 252 -4.31 6.40 4.91
C SER A 252 -4.35 5.06 5.63
N PHE A 253 -5.54 4.46 5.71
CA PHE A 253 -5.72 3.14 6.31
C PHE A 253 -4.85 2.09 5.63
N HIS A 254 -4.87 2.03 4.28
CA HIS A 254 -4.12 1.02 3.54
C HIS A 254 -2.61 1.16 3.73
N PHE A 255 -2.10 2.40 3.78
CA PHE A 255 -0.70 2.65 4.12
C PHE A 255 -0.39 2.16 5.53
N LEU A 256 -1.19 2.53 6.52
CA LEU A 256 -0.93 2.18 7.92
C LEU A 256 -1.02 0.66 8.15
N ASP A 257 -2.02 -0.04 7.60
CA ASP A 257 -2.15 -1.50 7.72
C ASP A 257 -0.93 -2.22 7.13
N ILE A 258 -0.55 -1.88 5.90
CA ILE A 258 0.63 -2.48 5.23
C ILE A 258 1.90 -2.16 6.02
N PHE A 259 2.05 -0.92 6.48
CA PHE A 259 3.21 -0.49 7.23
C PHE A 259 3.35 -1.22 8.58
N LEU A 260 2.27 -1.36 9.34
CA LEU A 260 2.27 -2.11 10.60
C LEU A 260 2.61 -3.58 10.38
N ARG A 261 2.09 -4.22 9.33
CA ARG A 261 2.45 -5.60 8.98
C ARG A 261 3.95 -5.74 8.68
N MET A 262 4.54 -4.78 7.96
CA MET A 262 5.99 -4.77 7.72
C MET A 262 6.79 -4.64 9.03
N LEU A 263 6.32 -3.84 10.00
CA LEU A 263 6.97 -3.73 11.32
C LEU A 263 6.90 -5.02 12.15
N LEU A 264 5.98 -5.94 11.84
CA LEU A 264 5.93 -7.27 12.46
C LEU A 264 6.92 -8.27 11.84
N GLU A 265 7.48 -7.96 10.67
CA GLU A 265 8.46 -8.84 10.03
C GLU A 265 9.78 -8.84 10.81
N PRO A 266 10.50 -9.98 10.83
CA PRO A 266 11.77 -10.08 11.54
C PRO A 266 12.81 -9.11 10.97
N VAL A 267 12.74 -8.79 9.68
CA VAL A 267 13.69 -7.95 8.96
C VAL A 267 12.90 -7.00 8.05
N LEU A 268 13.14 -5.69 8.15
CA LEU A 268 12.51 -4.73 7.24
C LEU A 268 13.07 -4.85 5.82
N PRO A 269 12.27 -4.56 4.78
CA PRO A 269 12.70 -4.60 3.38
C PRO A 269 13.68 -3.46 3.00
N VAL A 270 14.39 -2.89 3.98
CA VAL A 270 15.46 -1.88 3.83
C VAL A 270 16.83 -2.43 4.25
N THR A 271 16.91 -3.62 4.84
CA THR A 271 18.17 -4.17 5.36
C THR A 271 19.21 -4.40 4.27
N SER A 272 18.79 -4.85 3.08
CA SER A 272 19.71 -5.06 1.95
C SER A 272 20.39 -3.76 1.50
N PRO A 273 19.67 -2.63 1.28
CA PRO A 273 20.33 -1.39 0.86
C PRO A 273 20.95 -0.56 2.00
N LEU A 274 20.41 -0.59 3.22
CA LEU A 274 20.92 0.22 4.35
C LEU A 274 21.96 -0.50 5.22
N GLY A 275 21.96 -1.83 5.23
CA GLY A 275 22.68 -2.65 6.20
C GLY A 275 21.95 -2.79 7.54
N HIS A 276 22.26 -3.87 8.26
CA HIS A 276 21.58 -4.26 9.50
C HIS A 276 21.63 -3.17 10.59
N GLY A 277 22.79 -2.54 10.81
CA GLY A 277 22.94 -1.53 11.86
C GLY A 277 22.02 -0.30 11.68
N ASN A 278 21.92 0.19 10.44
CA ASN A 278 21.04 1.32 10.11
C ASN A 278 19.56 0.92 10.13
N GLU A 279 19.25 -0.32 9.75
CA GLU A 279 17.88 -0.82 9.80
C GLU A 279 17.36 -0.92 11.24
N VAL A 280 18.18 -1.34 12.22
CA VAL A 280 17.80 -1.33 13.64
C VAL A 280 17.43 0.08 14.11
N ILE A 281 18.25 1.09 13.77
CA ILE A 281 17.97 2.49 14.11
C ILE A 281 16.64 2.93 13.49
N LEU A 282 16.45 2.66 12.19
CA LEU A 282 15.21 2.99 11.50
C LEU A 282 14.00 2.33 12.17
N ARG A 283 14.08 1.02 12.47
CA ARG A 283 12.98 0.28 13.09
C ARG A 283 12.62 0.83 14.46
N GLU A 284 13.61 1.10 15.31
CA GLU A 284 13.37 1.67 16.64
C GLU A 284 12.71 3.05 16.56
N THR A 285 13.12 3.89 15.61
CA THR A 285 12.49 5.19 15.36
C THR A 285 11.06 5.04 14.85
N LEU A 286 10.80 4.08 13.96
CA LEU A 286 9.48 3.82 13.42
C LEU A 286 8.51 3.27 14.49
N TYR A 287 8.98 2.42 15.41
CA TYR A 287 8.20 2.02 16.58
C TYR A 287 7.81 3.22 17.43
N ASP A 288 8.75 4.13 17.68
CA ASP A 288 8.49 5.33 18.47
C ASP A 288 7.39 6.19 17.83
N ALA A 289 7.53 6.46 16.53
CA ALA A 289 6.57 7.23 15.77
C ALA A 289 5.17 6.60 15.82
N VAL A 290 5.04 5.29 15.56
CA VAL A 290 3.74 4.62 15.43
C VAL A 290 3.01 4.44 16.77
N ILE A 291 3.75 4.14 17.84
CA ILE A 291 3.15 3.87 19.15
C ILE A 291 2.66 5.15 19.82
N LYS A 292 3.42 6.23 19.66
CA LYS A 292 3.10 7.52 20.28
C LYS A 292 2.19 8.41 19.43
N MET A 293 2.00 8.09 18.16
CA MET A 293 1.13 8.87 17.28
C MET A 293 -0.34 8.73 17.69
N ASP A 294 -1.07 9.85 17.56
CA ASP A 294 -2.52 9.85 17.68
C ASP A 294 -3.18 9.28 16.41
N HIS A 295 -3.91 8.18 16.60
CA HIS A 295 -4.63 7.47 15.55
C HIS A 295 -6.07 7.95 15.39
N ALA A 296 -6.46 9.08 16.00
CA ALA A 296 -7.82 9.63 15.94
C ALA A 296 -8.36 9.85 14.52
N PHE A 297 -7.48 10.03 13.52
CA PHE A 297 -7.88 10.17 12.10
C PHE A 297 -8.61 8.92 11.55
N LEU A 298 -8.47 7.76 12.20
CA LEU A 298 -9.18 6.52 11.85
C LEU A 298 -10.58 6.42 12.47
N GLY A 299 -10.93 7.37 13.34
CA GLY A 299 -12.22 7.41 14.01
C GLY A 299 -13.29 8.18 13.22
N PRO A 300 -14.56 8.14 13.69
CA PRO A 300 -15.66 8.87 13.06
C PRO A 300 -15.42 10.39 12.96
N GLU A 301 -14.63 10.95 13.88
CA GLU A 301 -14.24 12.36 13.92
C GLU A 301 -13.11 12.69 12.92
N GLY A 302 -12.38 11.67 12.47
CA GLY A 302 -11.22 11.78 11.60
C GLY A 302 -11.52 11.88 10.10
N GLY A 303 -12.81 11.84 9.73
CA GLY A 303 -13.27 11.91 8.34
C GLY A 303 -13.33 10.55 7.63
N ILE A 304 -12.54 9.56 8.07
CA ILE A 304 -12.51 8.23 7.46
C ILE A 304 -13.60 7.35 8.08
N LEU A 305 -14.64 7.02 7.32
CA LEU A 305 -15.68 6.07 7.75
C LEU A 305 -15.29 4.63 7.41
N LEU A 306 -14.35 4.04 8.17
CA LEU A 306 -13.95 2.64 7.97
C LEU A 306 -15.03 1.65 8.44
N PRO A 307 -15.27 0.55 7.71
CA PRO A 307 -16.05 -0.57 8.22
C PRO A 307 -15.46 -1.07 9.54
N GLY A 308 -16.31 -1.32 10.55
CA GLY A 308 -15.88 -1.70 11.89
C GLY A 308 -15.00 -2.96 11.96
N ARG A 309 -14.96 -3.80 10.92
CA ARG A 309 -14.03 -4.94 10.82
C ARG A 309 -12.59 -4.50 10.51
N GLN A 310 -12.40 -3.53 9.61
CA GLN A 310 -11.08 -3.08 9.19
C GLN A 310 -10.33 -2.35 10.33
N VAL A 311 -11.05 -1.52 11.09
CA VAL A 311 -10.48 -0.86 12.29
C VAL A 311 -10.04 -1.88 13.34
N LYS A 312 -10.78 -2.99 13.50
CA LYS A 312 -10.41 -4.07 14.43
C LYS A 312 -9.14 -4.77 13.98
N ASP A 313 -9.09 -5.22 12.72
CA ASP A 313 -7.93 -5.93 12.17
C ASP A 313 -6.66 -5.06 12.30
N LEU A 314 -6.79 -3.76 12.06
CA LEU A 314 -5.71 -2.79 12.24
C LEU A 314 -5.31 -2.61 13.71
N ALA A 315 -6.26 -2.40 14.62
CA ALA A 315 -5.98 -2.23 16.04
C ALA A 315 -5.32 -3.48 16.65
N LEU A 316 -5.70 -4.68 16.20
CA LEU A 316 -5.04 -5.93 16.56
C LEU A 316 -3.59 -5.95 16.06
N THR A 317 -3.38 -5.64 14.77
CA THR A 317 -2.03 -5.58 14.18
C THR A 317 -1.15 -4.56 14.92
N TRP A 318 -1.68 -3.38 15.22
CA TRP A 318 -1.00 -2.36 16.02
C TRP A 318 -0.66 -2.85 17.43
N SER A 319 -1.51 -3.65 18.06
CA SER A 319 -1.23 -4.24 19.37
C SER A 319 -0.04 -5.20 19.34
N PHE A 320 0.08 -6.02 18.30
CA PHE A 320 1.27 -6.86 18.10
C PHE A 320 2.53 -6.03 17.85
N VAL A 321 2.43 -4.91 17.12
CA VAL A 321 3.56 -4.01 16.88
C VAL A 321 4.01 -3.36 18.19
N ALA A 322 3.07 -2.88 19.01
CA ALA A 322 3.37 -2.31 20.32
C ALA A 322 4.05 -3.32 21.25
N ASP A 323 3.58 -4.57 21.27
CA ASP A 323 4.21 -5.65 22.03
C ASP A 323 5.66 -5.92 21.59
N ASN A 324 5.88 -6.04 20.27
CA ASN A 324 7.23 -6.24 19.70
C ASN A 324 8.17 -5.09 20.04
N ALA A 325 7.70 -3.84 19.94
CA ALA A 325 8.48 -2.67 20.28
C ALA A 325 8.85 -2.64 21.78
N ILE A 326 7.89 -2.90 22.67
CA ILE A 326 8.12 -2.96 24.13
C ILE A 326 9.15 -4.04 24.46
N ARG A 327 9.05 -5.23 23.85
CA ARG A 327 10.03 -6.30 24.03
C ARG A 327 11.42 -5.88 23.57
N SER A 328 11.53 -5.30 22.37
CA SER A 328 12.79 -4.84 21.80
C SER A 328 13.49 -3.82 22.71
N VAL A 329 12.78 -2.82 23.23
CA VAL A 329 13.40 -1.81 24.11
C VAL A 329 13.76 -2.37 25.49
N ARG A 330 13.03 -3.38 25.99
CA ARG A 330 13.35 -4.09 27.24
C ARG A 330 14.61 -4.94 27.10
N GLU A 331 14.74 -5.66 26.00
CA GLU A 331 15.94 -6.45 25.67
C GLU A 331 17.18 -5.55 25.57
N ASN A 332 17.02 -4.33 25.07
CA ASN A 332 18.06 -3.30 25.02
C ASN A 332 18.29 -2.56 26.37
N GLY A 333 17.61 -2.97 27.44
CA GLY A 333 17.78 -2.41 28.79
C GLY A 333 17.12 -1.04 29.02
N ASN A 334 16.38 -0.49 28.06
CA ASN A 334 15.76 0.83 28.16
C ASN A 334 14.36 0.77 28.79
N GLN A 335 14.32 0.57 30.11
CA GLN A 335 13.07 0.45 30.86
C GLN A 335 12.20 1.72 30.82
N THR A 336 12.82 2.90 30.79
CA THR A 336 12.09 4.18 30.70
C THR A 336 11.30 4.28 29.39
N LYS A 337 11.90 3.90 28.27
CA LYS A 337 11.24 3.87 26.96
C LYS A 337 10.14 2.80 26.92
N ALA A 338 10.38 1.64 27.53
CA ALA A 338 9.36 0.59 27.67
C ALA A 338 8.10 1.08 28.41
N ILE A 339 8.28 1.80 29.54
CA ILE A 339 7.18 2.38 30.31
C ILE A 339 6.45 3.45 29.48
N SER A 340 7.19 4.30 28.77
CA SER A 340 6.60 5.29 27.87
C SER A 340 5.71 4.65 26.79
N TYR A 341 6.12 3.53 26.20
CA TYR A 341 5.30 2.80 25.22
C TYR A 341 4.06 2.16 25.84
N ILE A 342 4.16 1.63 27.05
CA ILE A 342 3.00 1.09 27.77
C ILE A 342 1.97 2.19 28.04
N ASN A 343 2.43 3.35 28.49
CA ASN A 343 1.54 4.49 28.76
C ASN A 343 0.87 4.98 27.48
N ALA A 344 1.63 5.21 26.40
CA ALA A 344 1.09 5.61 25.11
C ALA A 344 0.09 4.58 24.55
N PHE A 345 0.38 3.28 24.72
CA PHE A 345 -0.55 2.22 24.35
C PHE A 345 -1.85 2.30 25.14
N SER A 346 -1.76 2.48 26.46
CA SER A 346 -2.92 2.53 27.36
C SER A 346 -3.84 3.73 27.12
N GLU A 347 -3.28 4.84 26.63
CA GLU A 347 -4.01 6.07 26.32
C GLU A 347 -4.54 6.11 24.87
N SER A 348 -4.20 5.11 24.05
CA SER A 348 -4.53 5.10 22.63
C SER A 348 -6.02 4.91 22.34
N TRP A 349 -6.52 5.67 21.37
CA TRP A 349 -7.86 5.50 20.83
C TRP A 349 -8.09 4.07 20.28
N LEU A 350 -7.10 3.45 19.63
CA LEU A 350 -7.22 2.10 19.07
C LEU A 350 -7.50 1.05 20.15
N LEU A 351 -6.83 1.16 21.30
CA LEU A 351 -7.10 0.31 22.46
C LEU A 351 -8.53 0.50 22.96
N SER A 352 -8.99 1.75 23.07
CA SER A 352 -10.36 2.04 23.51
C SER A 352 -11.42 1.39 22.60
N GLN A 353 -11.16 1.32 21.28
CA GLN A 353 -12.05 0.66 20.32
C GLN A 353 -12.02 -0.87 20.48
N LEU A 354 -10.85 -1.46 20.75
CA LEU A 354 -10.75 -2.89 21.03
C LEU A 354 -11.49 -3.27 22.32
N ILE A 355 -11.36 -2.49 23.39
CA ILE A 355 -12.08 -2.73 24.65
C ILE A 355 -13.60 -2.61 24.44
N LYS A 356 -14.06 -1.58 23.73
CA LYS A 356 -15.49 -1.43 23.36
C LYS A 356 -15.98 -2.63 22.56
N TRP A 357 -15.17 -3.12 21.61
CA TRP A 357 -15.54 -4.28 20.81
C TRP A 357 -15.64 -5.56 21.66
N VAL A 358 -14.64 -5.83 22.51
CA VAL A 358 -14.64 -6.99 23.41
C VAL A 358 -15.85 -6.97 24.33
N THR A 359 -16.14 -5.83 24.96
CA THR A 359 -17.29 -5.70 25.88
C THR A 359 -18.65 -5.81 25.18
N SER A 360 -18.74 -5.43 23.90
CA SER A 360 -19.96 -5.62 23.10
C SER A 360 -20.26 -7.08 22.73
N GLN A 361 -19.26 -7.95 22.70
CA GLN A 361 -19.41 -9.38 22.35
C GLN A 361 -19.90 -10.23 23.53
N THR A 362 -19.58 -9.84 24.76
CA THR A 362 -19.81 -10.67 25.95
C THR A 362 -21.26 -10.66 26.43
N GLY A 363 -22.16 -9.82 25.91
CA GLY A 363 -23.61 -9.83 26.17
C GLY A 363 -24.05 -9.61 27.64
N MET A 364 -23.13 -9.66 28.60
CA MET A 364 -23.36 -9.44 30.02
C MET A 364 -22.82 -8.06 30.39
N VAL A 365 -23.76 -7.13 30.60
CA VAL A 365 -23.55 -5.92 31.39
C VAL A 365 -23.45 -6.34 32.86
N ASP A 366 -22.36 -7.01 33.24
CA ASP A 366 -21.94 -7.03 34.64
C ASP A 366 -20.83 -5.99 34.80
N LYS A 367 -21.17 -4.90 35.47
CA LYS A 367 -20.32 -3.73 35.75
C LYS A 367 -19.08 -4.04 36.63
N ALA A 368 -18.68 -5.30 36.80
CA ALA A 368 -17.72 -5.72 37.82
C ALA A 368 -16.32 -6.11 37.33
N THR A 369 -16.11 -6.31 36.02
CA THR A 369 -14.77 -6.62 35.49
C THR A 369 -14.56 -5.92 34.16
N SER A 370 -14.24 -4.62 34.21
CA SER A 370 -13.52 -4.01 33.11
C SER A 370 -12.21 -4.78 32.94
N PRO A 371 -11.91 -5.30 31.75
CA PRO A 371 -10.69 -6.05 31.54
C PRO A 371 -9.49 -5.13 31.83
N ASN A 372 -8.57 -5.56 32.69
CA ASN A 372 -7.43 -4.73 33.10
C ASN A 372 -6.34 -4.79 32.02
N VAL A 373 -6.61 -4.12 30.89
CA VAL A 373 -5.87 -4.27 29.66
C VAL A 373 -4.93 -3.10 29.36
N SER A 374 -4.09 -2.75 30.32
CA SER A 374 -3.13 -1.65 30.17
C SER A 374 -1.88 -2.01 29.36
N THR A 375 -1.68 -3.29 29.03
CA THR A 375 -0.52 -3.75 28.24
C THR A 375 -0.95 -4.56 27.00
N PRO A 376 -0.19 -4.51 25.90
CA PRO A 376 -0.49 -5.31 24.71
C PRO A 376 -0.57 -6.82 25.00
N VAL A 377 0.33 -7.36 25.82
CA VAL A 377 0.33 -8.79 26.19
C VAL A 377 -0.95 -9.18 26.91
N ALA A 378 -1.41 -8.36 27.86
CA ALA A 378 -2.67 -8.61 28.56
C ALA A 378 -3.85 -8.61 27.58
N LEU A 379 -3.87 -7.67 26.63
CA LEU A 379 -4.92 -7.60 25.60
C LEU A 379 -4.93 -8.83 24.72
N ILE A 380 -3.77 -9.20 24.18
CA ILE A 380 -3.63 -10.34 23.28
C ILE A 380 -4.05 -11.62 24.01
N SER A 381 -3.62 -11.79 25.26
CA SER A 381 -3.97 -12.97 26.07
C SER A 381 -5.47 -13.06 26.31
N GLU A 382 -6.13 -11.93 26.59
CA GLU A 382 -7.56 -11.88 26.84
C GLU A 382 -8.38 -12.11 25.55
N LEU A 383 -7.96 -11.54 24.43
CA LEU A 383 -8.57 -11.81 23.12
C LEU A 383 -8.44 -13.29 22.72
N LEU A 384 -7.29 -13.90 22.98
CA LEU A 384 -7.08 -15.33 22.77
C LEU A 384 -8.01 -16.14 23.68
N ALA A 385 -8.14 -15.78 24.96
CA ALA A 385 -9.06 -16.45 25.88
C ALA A 385 -10.52 -16.34 25.42
N ILE A 386 -10.96 -15.17 24.96
CA ILE A 386 -12.32 -14.97 24.42
C ILE A 386 -12.54 -15.78 23.14
N SER A 387 -11.57 -15.80 22.22
CA SER A 387 -11.70 -16.59 20.99
C SER A 387 -11.72 -18.11 21.26
N MET A 388 -10.94 -18.58 22.22
CA MET A 388 -10.94 -19.97 22.71
C MET A 388 -12.26 -20.31 23.42
N LEU A 389 -12.81 -19.39 24.23
CA LEU A 389 -14.11 -19.56 24.88
C LEU A 389 -15.26 -19.59 23.87
N LEU A 390 -15.26 -18.70 22.88
CA LEU A 390 -16.28 -18.67 21.83
C LEU A 390 -16.23 -19.93 20.96
N SER A 391 -15.03 -20.37 20.57
CA SER A 391 -14.87 -21.64 19.85
C SER A 391 -15.31 -22.83 20.70
N PHE A 392 -14.95 -22.87 21.98
CA PHE A 392 -15.38 -23.91 22.92
C PHE A 392 -16.91 -23.94 23.11
N VAL A 393 -17.56 -22.79 23.32
CA VAL A 393 -19.02 -22.68 23.45
C VAL A 393 -19.75 -23.07 22.16
N LEU A 394 -19.19 -22.73 20.98
CA LEU A 394 -19.73 -23.16 19.70
C LEU A 394 -19.58 -24.68 19.51
N THR A 395 -18.43 -25.28 19.84
CA THR A 395 -18.26 -26.75 19.80
C THR A 395 -19.08 -27.48 20.86
N CYS A 396 -19.33 -26.88 22.03
CA CYS A 396 -20.18 -27.48 23.06
C CYS A 396 -21.67 -27.38 22.74
N ARG A 397 -22.11 -26.39 21.93
CA ARG A 397 -23.46 -26.35 21.39
C ARG A 397 -23.75 -27.49 20.40
N ASP A 398 -22.73 -27.94 19.67
CA ASP A 398 -22.83 -29.12 18.80
C ASP A 398 -22.78 -30.46 19.56
N LEU A 399 -22.31 -30.47 20.81
CA LEU A 399 -22.30 -31.66 21.68
C LEU A 399 -23.54 -31.78 22.58
N SER A 400 -24.35 -30.72 22.75
CA SER A 400 -25.57 -30.80 23.58
C SER A 400 -26.73 -31.53 22.88
N THR A 401 -26.61 -31.85 21.59
CA THR A 401 -27.51 -32.76 20.89
C THR A 401 -27.15 -34.25 21.06
N CYS A 402 -26.02 -34.57 21.69
CA CYS A 402 -25.54 -35.96 21.85
C CYS A 402 -25.71 -36.54 23.28
N PHE A 403 -26.28 -35.81 24.25
CA PHE A 403 -26.43 -36.27 25.64
C PHE A 403 -27.88 -36.31 26.16
N ASN A 404 -28.86 -36.58 25.29
CA ASN A 404 -30.25 -36.88 25.68
C ASN A 404 -30.68 -38.30 25.29
N GLY A 405 -29.83 -39.29 25.58
CA GLY A 405 -30.11 -40.69 25.26
C GLY A 405 -29.43 -41.64 26.21
N TRP A 406 -29.71 -41.55 27.51
CA TRP A 406 -29.62 -42.65 28.50
C TRP A 406 -30.33 -42.25 29.80
N SER A 407 -31.67 -42.33 29.76
CA SER A 407 -32.50 -42.57 30.94
C SER A 407 -33.87 -43.09 30.50
N SER A 408 -33.94 -44.40 30.25
CA SER A 408 -35.11 -45.29 30.43
C SER A 408 -34.66 -46.72 30.20
#